data_AF-Q2EG56-F1
#
_entry.id   AF-Q2EG56-F1
#
_cell.length_a   1.000
_cell.length_b   1.000
_cell.length_c   1.000
_cell.angle_alpha   90.00
_cell.angle_beta   90.00
_cell.angle_gamma   90.00
#
_symmetry.space_group_name_H-M   'P 1'
#
loop_
_entity.id
_entity.type
_entity.pdbx_description
1 polymer ?
#
loop_
_entity_poly.entity_id
_entity_poly.type
_entity_poly.pdbx_seq_one_letter_code
_entity_poly.pdbx_strand_id
1 'polypeptide(L)'
;HCVLDLCSAQDPRQQEELRCQVLSGYAILCQEAGAALASWRDRTLCESPCLRNPCQNDGQCQEQGATFTCDCEVGYGGDLCTEPRDVPPPRKPASNPVAVLLGLLVPVVVVLLAVTRECIYRMRRK
;
A
#
# COMPACT_ATOMS: atom_id res chain seq x y z
N HIS A 1 4.30 20.10 18.41
CA HIS A 1 2.91 19.59 18.44
C HIS A 1 2.15 20.32 19.53
N CYS A 2 1.35 21.31 19.14
CA CYS A 2 0.75 22.26 20.06
C CYS A 2 -0.65 21.81 20.45
N VAL A 3 -1.00 21.89 21.74
CA VAL A 3 -2.37 21.65 22.25
C VAL A 3 -3.42 22.50 21.51
N LEU A 4 -3.00 23.62 20.90
CA LEU A 4 -3.85 24.50 20.11
C LEU A 4 -4.47 23.81 18.87
N ASP A 5 -3.70 22.96 18.17
CA ASP A 5 -4.19 22.26 16.97
C ASP A 5 -5.28 21.25 17.33
N LEU A 6 -5.19 20.66 18.53
CA LEU A 6 -6.21 19.78 19.08
C LEU A 6 -7.50 20.55 19.40
N CYS A 7 -7.40 21.77 19.93
CA CYS A 7 -8.55 22.60 20.29
C CYS A 7 -9.25 23.23 19.07
N SER A 8 -8.58 23.31 17.93
CA SER A 8 -9.14 23.87 16.69
C SER A 8 -9.68 22.81 15.72
N ALA A 9 -9.44 21.53 15.98
CA ALA A 9 -9.96 20.43 15.17
C ALA A 9 -11.49 20.36 15.27
N GLN A 10 -12.17 20.49 14.13
CA GLN A 10 -13.63 20.41 14.05
C GLN A 10 -14.12 18.96 13.81
N ASP A 11 -13.28 18.14 13.20
CA ASP A 11 -13.56 16.74 12.88
C ASP A 11 -13.08 15.81 14.01
N PRO A 12 -13.97 14.97 14.58
CA PRO A 12 -13.59 13.98 15.59
C PRO A 12 -12.44 13.06 15.17
N ARG A 13 -12.35 12.70 13.88
CA ARG A 13 -11.27 11.82 13.37
C ARG A 13 -9.92 12.51 13.41
N GLN A 14 -9.88 13.76 12.99
CA GLN A 14 -8.66 14.58 13.02
C GLN A 14 -8.24 14.92 14.45
N GLN A 15 -9.21 15.14 15.34
CA GLN A 15 -8.96 15.38 16.76
C GLN A 15 -8.34 14.15 17.46
N GLU A 16 -8.80 12.95 17.14
CA GLU A 16 -8.20 11.69 17.63
C GLU A 16 -6.74 11.56 17.16
N GLU A 17 -6.47 11.81 15.88
CA GLU A 17 -5.12 11.72 15.29
C GLU A 17 -4.14 12.70 15.95
N LEU A 18 -4.54 13.96 16.11
CA LEU A 18 -3.76 14.99 16.80
C LEU A 18 -3.50 14.63 18.27
N ARG A 19 -4.50 14.08 18.97
CA ARG A 19 -4.35 13.63 20.36
C ARG A 19 -3.28 12.54 20.46
N CYS A 20 -3.28 11.59 19.53
CA CYS A 20 -2.34 10.48 19.51
C CYS A 20 -0.91 10.90 19.16
N GLN A 21 -0.75 11.91 18.29
CA GLN A 21 0.56 12.52 18.03
C GLN A 21 1.14 13.21 19.28
N VAL A 22 0.32 13.88 20.07
CA VAL A 22 0.78 14.49 21.34
C VAL A 22 1.18 13.41 22.35
N LEU A 23 0.38 12.35 22.48
CA LEU A 23 0.69 11.23 23.38
C LEU A 23 1.98 10.50 22.97
N SER A 24 2.22 10.31 21.68
CA SER A 24 3.47 9.67 21.21
C SER A 24 4.70 10.52 21.56
N GLY A 25 4.64 11.83 21.32
CA GLY A 25 5.73 12.74 21.69
C GLY A 25 5.99 12.76 23.19
N TYR A 26 4.94 12.77 24.01
CA TYR A 26 5.07 12.71 25.46
C TYR A 26 5.69 11.38 25.92
N ALA A 27 5.27 10.26 25.33
CA ALA A 27 5.82 8.95 25.63
C ALA A 27 7.33 8.85 25.33
N ILE A 28 7.78 9.41 24.20
CA ILE A 28 9.20 9.46 23.83
C ILE A 28 10.01 10.22 24.90
N LEU A 29 9.56 11.42 25.28
CA LEU A 29 10.24 12.23 26.31
C LEU A 29 10.32 11.51 27.67
N CYS A 30 9.26 10.81 28.07
CA CYS A 30 9.26 10.02 29.29
C CYS A 30 10.25 8.85 29.22
N GLN A 31 10.32 8.15 28.09
CA GLN A 31 11.28 7.06 27.86
C GLN A 31 12.72 7.58 27.88
N GLU A 32 13.00 8.71 27.24
CA GLU A 32 14.31 9.38 27.27
C GLU A 32 14.72 9.78 28.70
N ALA A 33 13.74 10.13 29.55
CA ALA A 33 13.97 10.38 30.97
C ALA A 33 14.10 9.11 31.83
N GLY A 34 14.07 7.91 31.21
CA GLY A 34 14.22 6.62 31.89
C GLY A 34 12.95 6.07 32.51
N ALA A 35 11.78 6.64 32.22
CA ALA A 35 10.51 6.12 32.70
C ALA A 35 10.10 4.87 31.91
N ALA A 36 9.76 3.80 32.64
CA ALA A 36 9.12 2.62 32.05
C ALA A 36 7.62 2.89 31.86
N LEU A 37 7.19 3.08 30.62
CA LEU A 37 5.78 3.28 30.28
C LEU A 37 5.09 1.93 30.03
N ALA A 38 3.87 1.78 30.58
CA ALA A 38 2.95 0.74 30.14
C ALA A 38 2.47 1.01 28.70
N SER A 39 1.85 0.01 28.05
CA SER A 39 1.25 0.20 26.72
C SER A 39 0.16 1.29 26.80
N TRP A 40 0.38 2.40 26.12
CA TRP A 40 -0.56 3.54 26.07
C TRP A 40 -1.41 3.54 24.79
N ARG A 41 -1.09 2.67 23.82
CA ARG A 41 -1.87 2.41 22.61
C ARG A 41 -2.66 1.11 22.73
N ASP A 42 -3.86 1.09 22.17
CA ASP A 42 -4.70 -0.10 22.00
C ASP A 42 -5.67 0.11 20.81
N ARG A 43 -6.49 -0.90 20.48
CA ARG A 43 -7.47 -0.84 19.38
C ARG A 43 -8.55 0.23 19.55
N THR A 44 -8.81 0.65 20.78
CA THR A 44 -9.84 1.68 21.07
C THR A 44 -9.24 3.07 21.30
N LEU A 45 -7.92 3.19 21.44
CA LEU A 45 -7.25 4.46 21.72
C LEU A 45 -5.90 4.48 21.02
N CYS A 46 -5.73 5.42 20.09
CA CYS A 46 -4.49 5.58 19.34
C CYS A 46 -4.04 4.29 18.66
N GLU A 47 -4.99 3.62 18.01
CA GLU A 47 -4.75 2.39 17.25
C GLU A 47 -3.58 2.62 16.29
N SER A 48 -2.63 1.68 16.30
CA SER A 48 -1.48 1.71 15.43
C SER A 48 -1.43 0.43 14.60
N PRO A 49 -1.16 0.53 13.28
CA PRO A 49 -0.90 -0.66 12.47
C PRO A 49 0.33 -1.45 12.96
N CYS A 50 1.21 -0.83 13.75
CA CYS A 50 2.37 -1.47 14.34
C CYS A 50 2.12 -2.17 15.70
N LEU A 51 0.89 -2.13 16.25
CA LEU A 51 0.58 -2.71 17.59
C LEU A 51 1.01 -4.17 17.76
N ARG A 52 0.98 -4.97 16.69
CA ARG A 52 1.38 -6.39 16.71
C ARG A 52 2.61 -6.70 15.84
N ASN A 53 3.34 -5.67 15.41
CA ASN A 53 4.37 -5.73 14.39
C ASN A 53 4.02 -6.66 13.20
N PRO A 54 3.42 -6.14 12.12
CA PRO A 54 3.12 -6.95 10.93
C PRO A 54 4.36 -7.44 10.17
N CYS A 55 5.52 -6.80 10.37
CA CYS A 55 6.77 -7.12 9.70
C CYS A 55 7.33 -8.46 10.18
N GLN A 56 7.80 -9.28 9.25
CA GLN A 56 8.40 -10.59 9.53
C GLN A 56 9.93 -10.49 9.59
N ASN A 57 10.58 -11.58 10.03
CA ASN A 57 12.04 -11.72 10.03
C ASN A 57 12.75 -10.54 10.71
N ASP A 58 12.30 -10.21 11.92
CA ASP A 58 12.83 -9.12 12.76
C ASP A 58 12.75 -7.72 12.13
N GLY A 59 11.95 -7.54 11.09
CA GLY A 59 11.71 -6.23 10.49
C GLY A 59 11.07 -5.23 11.47
N GLN A 60 11.45 -3.96 11.36
CA GLN A 60 10.91 -2.88 12.18
C GLN A 60 9.71 -2.23 11.50
N CYS A 61 8.58 -2.18 12.21
CA CYS A 61 7.39 -1.47 11.72
C CYS A 61 7.51 0.02 11.98
N GLN A 62 7.33 0.82 10.93
CA GLN A 62 7.20 2.27 11.00
C GLN A 62 5.76 2.68 10.68
N GLU A 63 5.11 3.36 11.62
CA GLU A 63 3.75 3.89 11.46
C GLU A 63 3.76 5.13 10.56
N GLN A 64 2.85 5.16 9.59
CA GLN A 64 2.59 6.27 8.68
C GLN A 64 1.09 6.61 8.72
N GLY A 65 0.67 7.28 9.79
CA GLY A 65 -0.75 7.58 10.05
C GLY A 65 -1.55 6.28 10.21
N ALA A 66 -2.54 6.06 9.35
CA ALA A 66 -3.35 4.83 9.34
C ALA A 66 -2.67 3.64 8.64
N THR A 67 -1.47 3.83 8.07
CA THR A 67 -0.72 2.81 7.31
C THR A 67 0.64 2.54 7.96
N PHE A 68 1.38 1.56 7.44
CA PHE A 68 2.72 1.25 7.92
C PHE A 68 3.65 0.86 6.79
N THR A 69 4.94 0.93 7.06
CA THR A 69 6.01 0.37 6.25
C THR A 69 6.94 -0.47 7.11
N CYS A 70 7.52 -1.51 6.52
CA CYS A 70 8.53 -2.33 7.20
C CYS A 70 9.93 -1.92 6.76
N ASP A 71 10.80 -1.65 7.73
CA ASP A 71 12.24 -1.61 7.52
C ASP A 71 12.79 -3.03 7.70
N CYS A 72 13.27 -3.63 6.62
CA CYS A 72 13.64 -5.04 6.60
C CYS A 72 15.11 -5.23 6.94
N GLU A 73 15.37 -6.24 7.76
CA GLU A 73 16.72 -6.71 8.03
C GLU A 73 17.43 -7.23 6.78
N VAL A 74 18.77 -7.28 6.86
CA VAL A 74 19.63 -7.72 5.76
C VAL A 74 19.23 -9.15 5.33
N GLY A 75 19.06 -9.35 4.03
CA GLY A 75 18.66 -10.64 3.45
C GLY A 75 17.15 -10.82 3.26
N TYR A 76 16.32 -9.85 3.67
CA TYR A 76 14.87 -9.88 3.46
C TYR A 76 14.32 -8.63 2.73
N GLY A 77 13.16 -8.77 2.12
CA GLY A 77 12.47 -7.75 1.32
C GLY A 77 10.99 -8.03 1.14
N GLY A 78 10.34 -7.23 0.28
CA GLY A 78 8.89 -7.18 0.16
C GLY A 78 8.24 -6.31 1.24
N ASP A 79 6.93 -6.06 1.13
CA ASP A 79 6.20 -5.12 2.01
C ASP A 79 6.16 -5.58 3.48
N LEU A 80 6.28 -6.89 3.73
CA LEU A 80 6.26 -7.51 5.06
C LEU A 80 7.58 -8.20 5.44
N CYS A 81 8.66 -7.96 4.68
CA CYS A 81 9.95 -8.61 4.89
C CYS A 81 9.91 -10.15 4.82
N THR A 82 8.98 -10.74 4.07
CA THR A 82 8.83 -12.19 3.92
C THR A 82 9.67 -12.77 2.78
N GLU A 83 10.15 -11.93 1.85
CA GLU A 83 10.87 -12.37 0.66
C GLU A 83 12.37 -12.41 0.94
N PRO A 84 13.07 -13.56 0.75
CA PRO A 84 14.52 -13.59 0.85
C PRO A 84 15.17 -12.82 -0.31
N ARG A 85 16.07 -11.88 -0.01
CA ARG A 85 16.80 -11.07 -1.01
C ARG A 85 18.00 -11.78 -1.64
N ASP A 86 18.41 -12.93 -1.12
CA ASP A 86 19.37 -13.81 -1.80
C ASP A 86 18.76 -14.50 -3.03
N VAL A 87 17.44 -14.36 -3.22
CA VAL A 87 16.77 -14.74 -4.46
C VAL A 87 16.85 -13.57 -5.44
N PRO A 88 17.45 -13.73 -6.63
CA PRO A 88 17.45 -12.68 -7.64
C PRO A 88 15.99 -12.28 -7.94
N PRO A 89 15.70 -10.97 -8.11
CA PRO A 89 14.33 -10.50 -8.29
C PRO A 89 13.67 -11.25 -9.47
N PRO A 90 12.39 -11.66 -9.35
CA PRO A 90 11.70 -12.30 -10.45
C PRO A 90 11.76 -11.36 -11.65
N ARG A 91 12.35 -11.83 -12.76
CA ARG A 91 12.40 -11.06 -14.00
C ARG A 91 10.96 -10.80 -14.42
N LYS A 92 10.47 -9.56 -14.29
CA LYS A 92 9.20 -9.16 -14.91
C LYS A 92 9.28 -9.58 -16.38
N PRO A 93 8.26 -10.25 -16.94
CA PRO A 93 8.28 -10.58 -18.36
C PRO A 93 8.44 -9.26 -19.12
N ALA A 94 9.52 -9.16 -19.90
CA ALA A 94 9.74 -8.02 -20.76
C ALA A 94 8.49 -7.86 -21.63
N SER A 95 7.84 -6.71 -21.53
CA SER A 95 6.72 -6.37 -22.40
C SER A 95 7.22 -6.40 -23.83
N ASN A 96 6.87 -7.45 -24.57
CA ASN A 96 7.24 -7.56 -25.97
C ASN A 96 6.24 -6.71 -26.79
N PRO A 97 6.67 -5.60 -27.41
CA PRO A 97 5.77 -4.76 -28.19
C PRO A 97 5.08 -5.53 -29.32
N VAL A 98 5.72 -6.60 -29.83
CA VAL A 98 5.14 -7.50 -30.84
C VAL A 98 3.91 -8.24 -30.30
N ALA A 99 3.93 -8.70 -29.05
CA ALA A 99 2.80 -9.40 -28.44
C ALA A 99 1.59 -8.47 -28.23
N VAL A 100 1.85 -7.21 -27.84
CA VAL A 100 0.81 -6.18 -27.69
C VAL A 100 0.22 -5.81 -29.04
N LEU A 101 1.05 -5.63 -30.07
CA LEU A 101 0.61 -5.35 -31.43
C LEU A 101 -0.25 -6.49 -32.01
N LEU A 102 0.18 -7.74 -31.83
CA LEU A 102 -0.60 -8.92 -32.24
C LEU A 102 -1.95 -8.99 -31.51
N GLY A 103 -1.97 -8.72 -30.21
CA GLY A 103 -3.19 -8.70 -29.41
C GLY A 103 -4.22 -7.66 -29.87
N LEU A 104 -3.77 -6.53 -30.43
CA LEU A 104 -4.64 -5.47 -30.94
C LEU A 104 -5.05 -5.67 -32.41
N LEU A 105 -4.15 -6.20 -33.25
CA LEU A 105 -4.41 -6.36 -34.69
C LEU A 105 -5.37 -7.52 -35.01
N VAL A 106 -5.26 -8.64 -34.28
CA VAL A 106 -6.11 -9.82 -34.49
C VAL A 106 -7.61 -9.52 -34.33
N PRO A 107 -8.10 -8.89 -33.25
CA PRO A 107 -9.54 -8.60 -33.10
C PRO A 107 -10.04 -7.62 -34.16
N VAL A 108 -9.23 -6.63 -34.57
CA VAL A 108 -9.59 -5.68 -35.63
C VAL A 108 -9.80 -6.41 -36.95
N VAL A 109 -8.87 -7.29 -37.34
CA VAL A 109 -8.99 -8.08 -38.58
C VAL A 109 -10.23 -8.97 -38.53
N VAL A 110 -10.50 -9.65 -37.41
CA VAL A 110 -11.68 -10.51 -37.25
C VAL A 110 -12.98 -9.71 -37.39
N VAL A 111 -13.06 -8.53 -36.78
CA VAL A 111 -14.24 -7.65 -36.89
C VAL A 111 -14.42 -7.17 -38.33
N LEU A 112 -13.35 -6.76 -39.02
CA LEU A 112 -13.42 -6.34 -40.42
C LEU A 112 -13.91 -7.49 -41.33
N LEU A 113 -13.40 -8.70 -41.13
CA LEU A 113 -13.84 -9.89 -41.88
C LEU A 113 -15.32 -10.24 -41.60
N ALA A 114 -15.77 -10.09 -40.36
CA ALA A 114 -17.17 -10.31 -40.00
C ALA A 114 -18.09 -9.25 -40.63
N VAL A 115 -17.72 -7.97 -40.53
CA VAL A 115 -18.50 -6.85 -41.10
C VAL A 115 -18.57 -6.95 -42.61
N THR A 116 -17.44 -7.21 -43.29
CA THR A 116 -17.41 -7.38 -44.75
C THR A 116 -18.26 -8.57 -45.20
N ARG A 117 -18.19 -9.71 -44.51
CA ARG A 117 -19.09 -10.86 -44.78
C ARG A 117 -20.55 -10.48 -44.63
N GLU A 118 -20.93 -9.79 -43.56
CA GLU A 118 -22.31 -9.37 -43.31
C GLU A 118 -22.79 -8.37 -44.37
N CYS A 119 -21.95 -7.39 -44.74
CA CYS A 119 -22.24 -6.44 -45.82
C CYS A 119 -22.46 -7.14 -47.17
N ILE A 120 -21.57 -8.06 -47.55
CA ILE A 120 -21.69 -8.84 -48.80
C ILE A 120 -22.96 -9.69 -48.78
N TYR A 121 -23.25 -10.35 -47.65
CA TYR A 121 -24.46 -11.15 -47.48
C TYR A 121 -25.72 -10.30 -47.67
N ARG A 122 -25.77 -9.10 -47.07
CA ARG A 122 -26.89 -8.17 -47.23
C ARG A 122 -27.01 -7.57 -48.63
N MET A 123 -25.90 -7.32 -49.32
CA MET A 123 -25.92 -6.84 -50.71
C MET A 123 -26.41 -7.91 -51.68
N ARG A 124 -26.04 -9.18 -51.47
CA ARG A 124 -26.50 -10.30 -52.33
C ARG A 124 -27.96 -10.69 -52.09
N ARG A 125 -28.52 -10.35 -50.94
CA ARG A 125 -29.90 -10.68 -50.55
C ARG A 125 -30.92 -9.60 -50.98
N LYS A 126 -30.45 -8.39 -51.31
CA LYS A 126 -31.27 -7.34 -51.96
C LYS A 126 -31.25 -7.53 -53.46
#